data_AF-A0A7M2A376-F1
#
_entry.id   AF-A0A7M2A376-F1
#
_cell.length_a   1.000
_cell.length_b   1.000
_cell.length_c   1.000
_cell.angle_alpha   90.00
_cell.angle_beta   90.00
_cell.angle_gamma   90.00
#
_symmetry.space_group_name_H-M   'P 1'
#
loop_
_entity.id
_entity.type
_entity.pdbx_description
1 polymer ?
#
loop_
_entity_poly.entity_id
_entity_poly.type
_entity_poly.pdbx_seq_one_letter_code
_entity_poly.pdbx_strand_id
1 'polypeptide(L)'
;MLTKEDFKKLKKEAKHEIALIEQEVQNLQQKIDSPLHEKDKLRNDEEVKHLTRNRKERKYSSWTIELCTIIEDLLNHLYQQTYQKKFNSIQLMKNPAYRSLSNIEILQAELKSQHLSPKSGEENVEQEIAKVFQLRNKLIHSNFSYASVIRENHDAQQEFEFILDTVKKYRKYLKYNQPEN
;
A
#
# COMPACT_ATOMS: atom_id res chain seq x y z
N MET A 1 -22.14 14.08 -4.39
CA MET A 1 -20.98 14.98 -4.18
C MET A 1 -20.38 14.64 -2.84
N LEU A 2 -19.04 14.52 -2.76
CA LEU A 2 -18.32 14.13 -1.55
C LEU A 2 -18.49 15.16 -0.41
N THR A 3 -18.87 14.72 0.78
CA THR A 3 -18.92 15.57 1.98
C THR A 3 -17.65 15.46 2.83
N LYS A 4 -17.42 16.42 3.74
CA LYS A 4 -16.32 16.36 4.72
C LYS A 4 -16.45 15.13 5.65
N GLU A 5 -17.68 14.74 5.95
CA GLU A 5 -18.04 13.60 6.80
C GLU A 5 -17.72 12.28 6.09
N ASP A 6 -18.08 12.16 4.81
CA ASP A 6 -17.73 11.01 3.98
C ASP A 6 -16.20 10.83 3.88
N PHE A 7 -15.49 11.92 3.60
CA PHE A 7 -14.02 11.93 3.57
C PHE A 7 -13.41 11.45 4.90
N LYS A 8 -13.91 11.97 6.03
CA LYS A 8 -13.46 11.54 7.37
C LYS A 8 -13.75 10.07 7.62
N LYS A 9 -14.90 9.57 7.18
CA LYS A 9 -15.31 8.16 7.33
C LYS A 9 -14.36 7.24 6.55
N LEU A 10 -14.18 7.48 5.25
CA LEU A 10 -13.28 6.68 4.40
C LEU A 10 -11.84 6.65 4.95
N LYS A 11 -11.33 7.79 5.43
CA LYS A 11 -10.02 7.85 6.08
C LYS A 11 -9.92 7.05 7.38
N LYS A 12 -11.02 6.94 8.14
CA LYS A 12 -11.08 6.13 9.37
C LYS A 12 -11.13 4.65 9.07
N GLU A 13 -11.88 4.25 8.03
CA GLU A 13 -11.94 2.86 7.55
C GLU A 13 -10.55 2.40 7.09
N ALA A 14 -9.88 3.15 6.21
CA ALA A 14 -8.51 2.86 5.80
C ALA A 14 -7.52 2.83 6.98
N LYS A 15 -7.69 3.70 7.99
CA LYS A 15 -6.88 3.66 9.22
C LYS A 15 -7.08 2.35 9.98
N HIS A 16 -8.31 1.85 10.07
CA HIS A 16 -8.64 0.63 10.79
C HIS A 16 -8.05 -0.58 10.09
N GLU A 17 -8.19 -0.69 8.77
CA GLU A 17 -7.62 -1.79 7.99
C GLU A 17 -6.09 -1.84 8.09
N ILE A 18 -5.42 -0.69 7.98
CA ILE A 18 -3.96 -0.62 8.22
C ILE A 18 -3.59 -1.13 9.62
N ALA A 19 -4.39 -0.79 10.64
CA ALA A 19 -4.11 -1.23 12.01
C ALA A 19 -4.28 -2.75 12.20
N LEU A 20 -5.16 -3.39 11.43
CA LEU A 20 -5.27 -4.86 11.43
C LEU A 20 -3.99 -5.49 10.90
N ILE A 21 -3.45 -4.97 9.79
CA ILE A 21 -2.15 -5.42 9.25
C ILE A 21 -1.03 -5.21 10.27
N GLU A 22 -0.99 -4.06 10.96
CA GLU A 22 -0.01 -3.80 12.03
C GLU A 22 -0.07 -4.86 13.13
N GLN A 23 -1.27 -5.27 13.53
CA GLN A 23 -1.47 -6.33 14.52
C GLN A 23 -1.00 -7.69 14.00
N GLU A 24 -1.27 -8.03 12.74
CA GLU A 24 -0.81 -9.27 12.13
C GLU A 24 0.73 -9.35 12.04
N VAL A 25 1.38 -8.23 11.77
CA VAL A 25 2.85 -8.10 11.74
C VAL A 25 3.43 -8.31 13.13
N GLN A 26 2.86 -7.68 14.16
CA GLN A 26 3.28 -7.90 15.55
C GLN A 26 3.13 -9.37 15.96
N ASN A 27 2.02 -10.02 15.59
CA ASN A 27 1.79 -11.44 15.83
C ASN A 27 2.81 -12.34 15.10
N LEU A 28 3.29 -11.92 13.93
CA LEU A 28 4.35 -12.65 13.21
C LEU A 28 5.70 -12.56 13.92
N GLN A 29 6.02 -11.40 14.49
CA GLN A 29 7.27 -11.18 15.23
C GLN A 29 7.26 -11.89 16.60
N GLN A 30 6.10 -11.96 17.27
CA GLN A 30 5.95 -12.60 18.58
C GLN A 30 5.90 -14.13 18.52
N LYS A 31 5.51 -14.72 17.38
CA LYS A 31 5.56 -16.17 17.19
C LYS A 31 7.03 -16.60 17.09
N ILE A 32 7.59 -16.99 18.23
CA ILE A 32 8.77 -17.85 18.33
C ILE A 32 8.49 -19.02 17.39
N ASP A 33 9.39 -19.25 16.44
CA ASP A 33 9.29 -20.33 15.46
C ASP A 33 9.08 -21.65 16.23
N SER A 34 7.82 -22.06 16.40
CA SER A 34 7.45 -23.28 17.11
C SER A 34 8.10 -24.44 16.36
N PRO A 35 8.74 -25.38 17.06
CA PRO A 35 9.40 -26.51 16.41
C PRO A 35 8.31 -27.44 15.86
N LEU A 36 7.79 -27.11 14.68
CA LEU A 36 7.06 -28.04 13.81
C LEU A 36 7.98 -29.20 13.34
N HIS A 37 9.26 -29.18 13.73
CA HIS A 37 10.33 -30.00 13.16
C HIS A 37 10.47 -31.41 13.73
N GLU A 38 9.75 -31.78 14.79
CA GLU A 38 9.92 -33.13 15.32
C GLU A 38 9.18 -34.22 14.54
N LYS A 39 8.18 -33.88 13.70
CA LYS A 39 7.32 -34.90 13.10
C LYS A 39 7.80 -35.49 11.78
N ASP A 40 8.56 -34.75 10.97
CA ASP A 40 8.76 -35.17 9.59
C ASP A 40 10.16 -35.72 9.27
N LYS A 41 11.21 -35.54 10.09
CA LYS A 41 12.60 -36.03 9.80
C LYS A 41 13.13 -35.71 8.38
N LEU A 42 12.47 -34.81 7.64
CA LEU A 42 12.66 -34.62 6.20
C LEU A 42 13.62 -33.47 5.85
N ARG A 43 14.16 -32.72 6.83
CA ARG A 43 14.95 -31.49 6.56
C ARG A 43 16.04 -31.22 7.60
N ASN A 44 17.16 -30.65 7.15
CA ASN A 44 18.20 -30.09 8.01
C ASN A 44 17.83 -28.66 8.50
N ASP A 45 18.50 -28.17 9.54
CA ASP A 45 18.20 -26.89 10.18
C ASP A 45 18.34 -25.67 9.24
N GLU A 46 19.21 -25.76 8.22
CA GLU A 46 19.42 -24.68 7.25
C GLU A 46 18.24 -24.56 6.27
N GLU A 47 17.76 -25.68 5.73
CA GLU A 47 16.57 -25.72 4.87
C GLU A 47 15.33 -25.21 5.61
N VAL A 48 15.20 -25.56 6.87
CA VAL A 48 14.15 -25.07 7.76
C VAL A 48 14.21 -23.55 7.91
N LYS A 49 15.38 -23.00 8.25
CA LYS A 49 15.59 -21.55 8.38
C LYS A 49 15.26 -20.82 7.08
N HIS A 50 15.70 -21.36 5.94
CA HIS A 50 15.41 -20.80 4.62
C HIS A 50 13.91 -20.79 4.31
N LEU A 51 13.20 -21.89 4.58
CA LEU A 51 11.75 -21.94 4.36
C LEU A 51 10.96 -21.00 5.27
N THR A 52 11.37 -20.88 6.53
CA THR A 52 10.79 -19.93 7.49
C THR A 52 10.99 -18.49 7.01
N ARG A 53 12.21 -18.15 6.55
CA ARG A 53 12.51 -16.85 5.93
C ARG A 53 11.61 -16.60 4.71
N ASN A 54 11.55 -17.53 3.76
CA ASN A 54 10.72 -17.38 2.55
C ASN A 54 9.23 -17.28 2.87
N ARG A 55 8.77 -17.90 3.96
CA ARG A 55 7.39 -17.74 4.45
C ARG A 55 7.16 -16.35 5.03
N LYS A 56 8.09 -15.81 5.82
CA LYS A 56 8.04 -14.44 6.35
C LYS A 56 8.06 -13.41 5.21
N GLU A 57 8.96 -13.56 4.25
CA GLU A 57 9.04 -12.70 3.06
C GLU A 57 7.72 -12.67 2.28
N ARG A 58 7.12 -13.82 1.98
CA ARG A 58 5.81 -13.87 1.28
C ARG A 58 4.69 -13.19 2.06
N LYS A 59 4.70 -13.24 3.39
CA LYS A 59 3.73 -12.52 4.22
C LYS A 59 3.90 -11.01 4.09
N TYR A 60 5.13 -10.52 4.21
CA TYR A 60 5.42 -9.09 4.00
C TYR A 60 4.98 -8.65 2.61
N SER A 61 5.26 -9.43 1.56
CA SER A 61 4.83 -9.11 0.19
C SER A 61 3.31 -9.04 0.06
N SER A 62 2.61 -10.00 0.69
CA SER A 62 1.14 -10.03 0.71
C SER A 62 0.58 -8.79 1.39
N TRP A 63 1.09 -8.43 2.57
CA TRP A 63 0.64 -7.24 3.29
C TRP A 63 0.98 -5.95 2.56
N THR A 64 2.09 -5.87 1.83
CA THR A 64 2.39 -4.72 0.97
C THR A 64 1.35 -4.54 -0.12
N ILE A 65 0.92 -5.63 -0.75
CA ILE A 65 -0.14 -5.58 -1.76
C ILE A 65 -1.45 -5.12 -1.11
N GLU A 66 -1.78 -5.65 0.06
CA GLU A 66 -2.98 -5.28 0.81
C GLU A 66 -2.97 -3.79 1.22
N LEU A 67 -1.84 -3.27 1.72
CA LEU A 67 -1.66 -1.85 2.03
C LEU A 67 -1.87 -0.96 0.79
N CYS A 68 -1.39 -1.39 -0.38
CA CYS A 68 -1.64 -0.67 -1.63
C CYS A 68 -3.13 -0.71 -2.00
N THR A 69 -3.79 -1.86 -1.87
CA THR A 69 -5.22 -2.01 -2.13
C THR A 69 -6.05 -1.08 -1.24
N ILE A 70 -5.74 -0.98 0.06
CA ILE A 70 -6.42 -0.07 1.00
C ILE A 70 -6.33 1.39 0.52
N ILE A 71 -5.16 1.82 0.05
CA ILE A 71 -4.98 3.19 -0.48
C ILE A 71 -5.68 3.38 -1.83
N GLU A 72 -5.60 2.40 -2.71
CA GLU A 72 -6.28 2.43 -4.02
C GLU A 72 -7.80 2.52 -3.84
N ASP A 73 -8.37 1.72 -2.93
CA ASP A 73 -9.79 1.74 -2.59
C ASP A 73 -10.21 3.05 -1.94
N LEU A 74 -9.42 3.59 -1.02
CA LEU A 74 -9.66 4.92 -0.44
C LEU A 74 -9.78 5.97 -1.55
N LEU A 75 -8.83 6.01 -2.48
CA LEU A 75 -8.81 7.02 -3.55
C LEU A 75 -9.89 6.79 -4.60
N ASN A 76 -10.20 5.54 -4.94
CA ASN A 76 -11.30 5.19 -5.83
C ASN A 76 -12.65 5.62 -5.26
N HIS A 77 -12.90 5.37 -3.97
CA HIS A 77 -14.13 5.82 -3.31
C HIS A 77 -14.24 7.35 -3.31
N LEU A 78 -13.15 8.04 -2.99
CA LEU A 78 -13.11 9.51 -3.04
C LEU A 78 -13.39 10.01 -4.47
N TYR A 79 -12.79 9.39 -5.49
CA TYR A 79 -13.00 9.75 -6.89
C TYR A 79 -14.46 9.53 -7.28
N GLN A 80 -15.03 8.37 -6.94
CA GLN A 80 -16.41 8.03 -7.26
C GLN A 80 -17.41 8.98 -6.59
N GLN A 81 -17.19 9.36 -5.33
CA GLN A 81 -18.08 10.28 -4.62
C GLN A 81 -17.94 11.73 -5.12
N THR A 82 -16.75 12.12 -5.57
CA THR A 82 -16.46 13.45 -6.11
C THR A 82 -17.07 13.61 -7.50
N TYR A 83 -16.81 12.68 -8.42
CA TYR A 83 -17.20 12.78 -9.83
C TYR A 83 -18.48 12.02 -10.20
N GLN A 84 -19.06 11.27 -9.26
CA GLN A 84 -20.25 10.43 -9.48
C GLN A 84 -20.09 9.40 -10.62
N LYS A 85 -18.86 8.94 -10.84
CA LYS A 85 -18.52 7.95 -11.88
C LYS A 85 -17.42 7.00 -11.38
N LYS A 86 -17.38 5.79 -11.94
CA LYS A 86 -16.30 4.84 -11.66
C LYS A 86 -15.00 5.30 -12.30
N PHE A 87 -13.88 5.01 -11.64
CA PHE A 87 -12.55 5.24 -12.21
C PHE A 87 -12.35 4.36 -13.45
N ASN A 88 -11.87 4.94 -14.53
CA ASN A 88 -11.54 4.25 -15.77
C ASN A 88 -10.26 4.86 -16.34
N SER A 89 -9.12 4.27 -15.99
CA SER A 89 -7.81 4.76 -16.41
C SER A 89 -7.65 4.76 -17.93
N ILE A 90 -8.16 3.75 -18.63
CA ILE A 90 -8.08 3.65 -20.10
C ILE A 90 -8.74 4.87 -20.77
N GLN A 91 -9.91 5.28 -20.28
CA GLN A 91 -10.59 6.47 -20.80
C GLN A 91 -9.84 7.75 -20.44
N LEU A 92 -9.29 7.85 -19.23
CA LEU A 92 -8.54 9.03 -18.77
C LEU A 92 -7.21 9.17 -19.53
N MET A 93 -6.52 8.08 -19.85
CA MET A 93 -5.28 8.06 -20.63
C MET A 93 -5.44 8.56 -22.07
N LYS A 94 -6.67 8.76 -22.57
CA LYS A 94 -6.89 9.49 -23.83
C LYS A 94 -6.40 10.93 -23.74
N ASN A 95 -6.43 11.52 -22.54
CA ASN A 95 -5.80 12.80 -22.25
C ASN A 95 -4.27 12.64 -22.28
N PRO A 96 -3.54 13.39 -23.14
CA PRO A 96 -2.08 13.33 -23.20
C PRO A 96 -1.38 13.52 -21.85
N ALA A 97 -1.95 14.31 -20.93
CA ALA A 97 -1.40 14.55 -19.60
C ALA A 97 -1.30 13.27 -18.73
N TYR A 98 -2.09 12.24 -19.04
CA TYR A 98 -2.19 11.02 -18.22
C TYR A 98 -1.55 9.78 -18.86
N ARG A 99 -1.07 9.87 -20.11
CA ARG A 99 -0.59 8.69 -20.87
C ARG A 99 0.58 7.95 -20.23
N SER A 100 1.48 8.67 -19.58
CA SER A 100 2.65 8.11 -18.92
C SER A 100 2.44 7.85 -17.43
N LEU A 101 1.26 8.16 -16.89
CA LEU A 101 0.98 8.05 -15.46
C LEU A 101 0.41 6.67 -15.13
N SER A 102 0.79 6.14 -13.98
CA SER A 102 0.14 4.97 -13.39
C SER A 102 -1.26 5.32 -12.87
N ASN A 103 -2.09 4.30 -12.61
CA ASN A 103 -3.45 4.52 -12.09
C ASN A 103 -3.48 5.36 -10.82
N ILE A 104 -2.52 5.14 -9.91
CA ILE A 104 -2.43 5.89 -8.65
C ILE A 104 -2.12 7.37 -8.89
N GLU A 105 -1.21 7.66 -9.83
CA GLU A 105 -0.85 9.03 -10.21
C GLU A 105 -2.01 9.75 -10.91
N ILE A 106 -2.79 9.04 -11.74
CA ILE A 106 -4.00 9.59 -12.35
C ILE A 106 -5.05 9.91 -11.27
N LEU A 107 -5.29 9.00 -10.32
CA LEU A 107 -6.22 9.23 -9.21
C LEU A 107 -5.78 10.44 -8.37
N GLN A 108 -4.49 10.55 -8.04
CA GLN A 108 -3.92 11.68 -7.33
C GLN A 108 -4.14 13.00 -8.09
N ALA A 109 -3.87 13.03 -9.40
CA ALA A 109 -4.05 14.22 -10.22
C ALA A 109 -5.51 14.68 -10.29
N GLU A 110 -6.45 13.75 -10.54
CA GLU A 110 -7.88 14.05 -10.57
C GLU A 110 -8.36 14.57 -9.21
N LEU A 111 -8.06 13.87 -8.12
CA LEU A 111 -8.47 14.28 -6.78
C LEU A 111 -7.86 15.61 -6.35
N LYS A 112 -6.60 15.87 -6.71
CA LYS A 112 -5.92 17.15 -6.45
C LYS A 112 -6.62 18.31 -7.12
N SER A 113 -7.17 18.12 -8.33
CA SER A 113 -8.00 19.13 -9.01
C SER A 113 -9.28 19.50 -8.25
N GLN A 114 -9.70 18.64 -7.31
CA GLN A 114 -10.89 18.78 -6.47
C GLN A 114 -10.53 19.04 -5.01
N HIS A 115 -9.36 19.65 -4.76
CA HIS A 115 -8.87 20.01 -3.42
C HIS A 115 -8.60 18.83 -2.47
N LEU A 116 -8.45 17.61 -3.02
CA LEU A 116 -8.06 16.42 -2.28
C LEU A 116 -6.59 16.10 -2.53
N SER A 117 -5.71 16.55 -1.65
CA SER A 117 -4.26 16.37 -1.78
C SER A 117 -3.58 16.28 -0.41
N PRO A 118 -2.33 15.78 -0.34
CA PRO A 118 -1.52 15.88 0.86
C PRO A 118 -1.43 17.33 1.36
N LYS A 119 -1.31 17.50 2.69
CA LYS A 119 -1.06 18.80 3.30
C LYS A 119 0.17 19.46 2.66
N SER A 120 0.12 20.78 2.46
CA SER A 120 1.30 21.54 2.00
C SER A 120 2.52 21.25 2.91
N GLY A 121 3.67 21.03 2.28
CA GLY A 121 4.91 20.59 2.91
C GLY A 121 5.09 19.07 2.99
N GLU A 122 4.11 18.27 2.56
CA GLU A 122 4.16 16.81 2.53
C GLU A 122 4.05 16.26 1.08
N GLU A 123 4.42 17.06 0.08
CA GLU A 123 4.31 16.71 -1.34
C GLU A 123 5.15 15.48 -1.69
N ASN A 124 6.28 15.27 -1.00
CA ASN A 124 7.12 14.09 -1.16
C ASN A 124 6.36 12.79 -0.87
N VAL A 125 5.36 12.81 0.01
CA VAL A 125 4.59 11.61 0.37
C VAL A 125 3.73 11.11 -0.80
N GLU A 126 3.31 12.01 -1.70
CA GLU A 126 2.63 11.64 -2.96
C GLU A 126 3.56 10.88 -3.91
N GLN A 127 4.83 11.28 -3.97
CA GLN A 127 5.84 10.62 -4.79
C GLN A 127 6.26 9.27 -4.20
N GLU A 128 6.44 9.21 -2.87
CA GLU A 128 6.80 7.97 -2.19
C GLU A 128 5.69 6.92 -2.33
N ILE A 129 4.41 7.30 -2.19
CA ILE A 129 3.32 6.32 -2.40
C ILE A 129 3.26 5.84 -3.86
N ALA A 130 3.60 6.67 -4.85
CA ALA A 130 3.69 6.22 -6.24
C ALA A 130 4.80 5.16 -6.42
N LYS A 131 5.95 5.32 -5.77
CA LYS A 131 7.03 4.32 -5.76
C LYS A 131 6.58 3.02 -5.08
N VAL A 132 5.82 3.10 -4.00
CA VAL A 132 5.23 1.92 -3.33
C VAL A 132 4.32 1.14 -4.30
N PHE A 133 3.51 1.82 -5.10
CA PHE A 133 2.67 1.16 -6.12
C PHE A 133 3.49 0.55 -7.28
N GLN A 134 4.60 1.17 -7.66
CA GLN A 134 5.54 0.57 -8.62
C GLN A 134 6.15 -0.72 -8.05
N LEU A 135 6.52 -0.71 -6.77
CA LEU A 135 7.04 -1.87 -6.06
C LEU A 135 5.99 -3.00 -6.00
N ARG A 136 4.73 -2.69 -5.67
CA ARG A 136 3.60 -3.63 -5.71
C ARG A 136 3.53 -4.35 -7.06
N ASN A 137 3.61 -3.62 -8.17
CA ASN A 137 3.55 -4.23 -9.50
C ASN A 137 4.72 -5.21 -9.71
N LYS A 138 5.93 -4.85 -9.28
CA LYS A 138 7.09 -5.75 -9.34
C LYS A 138 6.90 -6.99 -8.47
N LEU A 139 6.35 -6.87 -7.27
CA LEU A 139 6.06 -8.00 -6.37
C LEU A 139 5.07 -8.99 -6.99
N ILE A 140 3.99 -8.49 -7.62
CA ILE A 140 3.00 -9.32 -8.31
C ILE A 140 3.66 -10.13 -9.44
N HIS A 141 4.55 -9.50 -10.22
CA HIS A 141 5.24 -10.16 -11.33
C HIS A 141 6.42 -11.05 -10.92
N SER A 142 6.80 -11.05 -9.64
CA SER A 142 7.94 -11.79 -9.12
C SER A 142 7.55 -12.87 -8.10
N ASN A 143 6.30 -13.34 -8.17
CA ASN A 143 5.75 -14.37 -7.28
C ASN A 143 5.85 -14.00 -5.79
N PHE A 144 5.59 -12.73 -5.45
CA PHE A 144 5.61 -12.23 -4.07
C PHE A 144 6.99 -12.37 -3.40
N SER A 145 8.06 -12.35 -4.17
CA SER A 145 9.43 -12.41 -3.64
C SER A 145 10.02 -11.02 -3.52
N TYR A 146 10.32 -10.60 -2.30
CA TYR A 146 11.06 -9.37 -2.06
C TYR A 146 12.52 -9.50 -2.51
N ALA A 147 13.12 -10.67 -2.33
CA ALA A 147 14.52 -10.93 -2.70
C ALA A 147 14.81 -10.73 -4.19
N SER A 148 13.82 -10.85 -5.07
CA SER A 148 13.97 -10.62 -6.51
C SER A 148 13.68 -9.18 -6.95
N VAL A 149 13.20 -8.33 -6.03
CA VAL A 149 12.72 -6.98 -6.34
C VAL A 149 13.49 -5.89 -5.60
N ILE A 150 13.98 -6.19 -4.39
CA ILE A 150 14.82 -5.27 -3.63
C ILE A 150 16.29 -5.43 -4.04
N ARG A 151 17.06 -4.33 -3.95
CA ARG A 151 18.52 -4.32 -4.16
C ARG A 151 19.23 -5.17 -3.09
N GLU A 152 20.42 -5.65 -3.41
CA GLU A 152 21.31 -6.34 -2.47
C GLU A 152 21.51 -5.46 -1.21
N ASN A 153 21.31 -6.05 -0.02
CA ASN A 153 21.40 -5.46 1.33
C ASN A 153 20.14 -4.84 1.96
N HIS A 154 18.93 -5.06 1.43
CA HIS A 154 17.70 -4.74 2.16
C HIS A 154 16.95 -6.00 2.59
N ASP A 155 16.52 -6.00 3.85
CA ASP A 155 15.68 -7.05 4.41
C ASP A 155 14.20 -6.78 4.14
N ALA A 156 13.43 -7.83 3.85
CA ALA A 156 12.01 -7.72 3.50
C ALA A 156 11.17 -7.09 4.62
N GLN A 157 11.55 -7.30 5.88
CA GLN A 157 10.90 -6.66 7.03
C GLN A 157 11.12 -5.15 7.00
N GLN A 158 12.35 -4.70 6.79
CA GLN A 158 12.69 -3.27 6.77
C GLN A 158 11.97 -2.55 5.63
N GLU A 159 11.96 -3.18 4.44
CA GLU A 159 11.23 -2.65 3.28
C GLU A 159 9.72 -2.56 3.57
N PHE A 160 9.14 -3.58 4.18
CA PHE A 160 7.74 -3.57 4.59
C PHE A 160 7.45 -2.48 5.62
N GLU A 161 8.30 -2.29 6.63
CA GLU A 161 8.15 -1.25 7.65
C GLU A 161 8.18 0.16 7.04
N PHE A 162 9.07 0.39 6.06
CA PHE A 162 9.11 1.62 5.28
C PHE A 162 7.82 1.86 4.48
N ILE A 163 7.30 0.83 3.82
CA ILE A 163 6.04 0.89 3.06
C ILE A 163 4.86 1.21 3.99
N LEU A 164 4.78 0.53 5.12
CA LEU A 164 3.75 0.74 6.13
C LEU A 164 3.76 2.18 6.64
N ASP A 165 4.93 2.73 6.96
CA ASP A 165 5.05 4.14 7.37
C ASP A 165 4.63 5.10 6.25
N THR A 166 5.05 4.85 5.01
CA THR A 166 4.68 5.65 3.83
C THR A 166 3.17 5.68 3.63
N VAL A 167 2.51 4.52 3.68
CA VAL A 167 1.05 4.37 3.56
C VAL A 167 0.32 5.09 4.69
N LYS A 168 0.80 4.96 5.93
CA LYS A 168 0.24 5.67 7.10
C LYS A 168 0.37 7.18 6.95
N LYS A 169 1.53 7.68 6.53
CA LYS A 169 1.78 9.10 6.28
C LYS A 169 0.89 9.64 5.18
N TYR A 170 0.81 8.96 4.04
CA TYR A 170 -0.04 9.38 2.92
C TYR A 170 -1.50 9.52 3.35
N ARG A 171 -2.07 8.48 3.98
CA ARG A 171 -3.44 8.54 4.50
C ARG A 171 -3.59 9.62 5.56
N LYS A 172 -2.64 9.81 6.48
CA LYS A 172 -2.70 10.86 7.51
C LYS A 172 -2.75 12.25 6.87
N TYR A 173 -1.88 12.52 5.91
CA TYR A 173 -1.69 13.83 5.31
C TYR A 173 -2.63 14.17 4.17
N LEU A 174 -3.32 13.20 3.58
CA LEU A 174 -4.41 13.48 2.64
C LEU A 174 -5.46 14.39 3.31
N LYS A 175 -5.78 15.53 2.69
CA LYS A 175 -6.74 16.52 3.19
C LYS A 175 -7.81 16.80 2.15
N TYR A 176 -8.97 17.22 2.63
CA TYR A 176 -10.03 17.77 1.79
C TYR A 176 -10.15 19.26 2.10
N ASN A 177 -9.53 20.08 1.24
CA ASN A 177 -9.40 21.53 1.42
C ASN A 177 -10.51 22.29 0.71
N GLN A 178 -11.73 21.74 0.68
CA GLN A 178 -12.87 22.44 0.09
C GLN A 178 -13.09 23.77 0.85
N PRO A 179 -13.15 24.92 0.17
CA PRO A 179 -13.49 26.18 0.81
C PRO A 179 -14.85 26.03 1.52
N GLU A 180 -14.94 26.58 2.73
CA GLU A 180 -16.23 26.69 3.42
C GLU A 180 -17.04 27.75 2.67
N ASN A 181 -18.16 27.33 2.08
CA ASN A 181 -19.16 28.24 1.52
C ASN A 181 -19.94 28.91 2.64
#